data_AF-A0A8X7P2C1-F1
#
_entry.id   AF-A0A8X7P2C1-F1
#
_cell.length_a   1.000
_cell.length_b   1.000
_cell.length_c   1.000
_cell.angle_alpha   90.00
_cell.angle_beta   90.00
_cell.angle_gamma   90.00
#
_symmetry.space_group_name_H-M   'P 1'
#
loop_
_entity.id
_entity.type
_entity.pdbx_description
1 polymer ?
#
loop_
_entity_poly.entity_id
_entity_poly.type
_entity_poly.pdbx_seq_one_letter_code
_entity_poly.pdbx_strand_id
1 'polypeptide(L)'
;MFVYSSETGIWTLKILQCPYLITKLGASAKNLNGTIYCVILNVPGVVVAHDFYSESDQFMVVHLPEHSNHSSSNNNGVVNGVLTTSGGFLMYMKSLVQERGTVLKVWRLNNDESWQLLCENGLSISGSFVPIAMHPFDSDTVYLWHQQSPSRHLVSCNLRTETLIDPAREYHGGF
;
A
#
# COMPACT_ATOMS: atom_id res chain seq x y z
N MET A 1 14.38 16.17 -2.37
CA MET A 1 12.91 16.03 -2.58
C MET A 1 12.29 17.40 -2.48
N PHE A 2 11.34 17.75 -3.35
CA PHE A 2 10.56 18.98 -3.23
C PHE A 2 9.17 18.62 -2.70
N VAL A 3 8.74 19.28 -1.64
CA VAL A 3 7.43 19.08 -1.04
C VAL A 3 6.70 20.41 -0.98
N TYR A 4 5.43 20.38 -1.39
CA TYR A 4 4.53 21.52 -1.39
C TYR A 4 3.37 21.21 -0.45
N SER A 5 3.06 22.14 0.45
CA SER A 5 1.86 22.06 1.31
C SER A 5 1.16 23.41 1.36
N SER A 6 -0.14 23.39 1.61
CA SER A 6 -0.93 24.60 1.84
C SER A 6 -2.07 24.31 2.81
N GLU A 7 -2.00 24.88 4.01
CA GLU A 7 -3.09 24.84 5.00
C GLU A 7 -3.99 26.09 4.88
N THR A 8 -3.39 27.24 4.57
CA THR A 8 -4.07 28.55 4.50
C THR A 8 -4.35 29.04 3.08
N GLY A 9 -4.06 28.24 2.06
CA GLY A 9 -4.09 28.65 0.65
C GLY A 9 -2.80 29.29 0.14
N ILE A 10 -1.80 29.49 1.02
CA ILE A 10 -0.43 29.87 0.66
C ILE A 10 0.43 28.61 0.56
N TRP A 11 1.24 28.50 -0.49
CA TRP A 11 2.12 27.35 -0.71
C TRP A 11 3.44 27.52 0.02
N THR A 12 3.82 26.54 0.83
CA THR A 12 5.14 26.43 1.44
C THR A 12 5.97 25.37 0.71
N LEU A 13 7.23 25.70 0.41
CA LEU A 13 8.20 24.79 -0.22
C LEU A 13 9.29 24.42 0.79
N LYS A 14 9.51 23.12 0.99
CA LYS A 14 10.66 22.59 1.73
C LYS A 14 11.53 21.73 0.81
N ILE A 15 12.85 21.94 0.86
CA ILE A 15 13.83 21.16 0.10
C ILE A 15 14.50 20.20 1.08
N LEU A 16 14.25 18.91 0.92
CA LEU A 16 14.77 17.88 1.82
C LEU A 16 15.91 17.10 1.17
N GLN A 17 17.00 16.92 1.93
CA GLN A 17 18.12 16.06 1.57
C GLN A 17 17.88 14.65 2.13
N CYS A 18 17.24 13.79 1.33
CA CYS A 18 17.13 12.38 1.67
C CYS A 18 18.41 11.65 1.21
N PRO A 19 19.10 10.90 2.09
CA PRO A 19 20.28 10.12 1.71
C PRO A 19 19.95 8.92 0.81
N TYR A 20 18.66 8.59 0.65
CA TYR A 20 18.19 7.45 -0.11
C TYR A 20 17.53 7.84 -1.43
N LEU A 21 17.69 6.99 -2.45
CA LEU A 21 16.98 7.14 -3.71
C LEU A 21 15.50 6.79 -3.51
N ILE A 22 14.66 7.83 -3.51
CA ILE A 22 13.21 7.69 -3.49
C ILE A 22 12.72 7.31 -4.89
N THR A 23 11.72 6.43 -4.94
CA THR A 23 10.95 6.08 -6.14
C THR A 23 10.42 7.32 -6.88
N LYS A 24 9.96 7.15 -8.14
CA LYS A 24 9.22 8.20 -8.88
C LYS A 24 8.08 8.71 -7.99
N LEU A 25 8.25 9.93 -7.47
CA LEU A 25 7.53 10.55 -6.35
C LEU A 25 5.99 10.46 -6.43
N GLY A 26 5.44 10.38 -7.65
CA GLY A 26 4.00 10.39 -7.89
C GLY A 26 3.24 9.08 -7.61
N ALA A 27 3.90 7.92 -7.55
CA ALA A 27 3.19 6.64 -7.37
C ALA A 27 3.26 6.07 -5.94
N SER A 28 4.28 6.45 -5.17
CA SER A 28 4.71 5.73 -3.96
C SER A 28 4.78 6.58 -2.69
N ALA A 29 4.72 7.91 -2.80
CA ALA A 29 4.60 8.77 -1.64
C ALA A 29 3.15 8.75 -1.12
N LYS A 30 2.99 8.76 0.20
CA LYS A 30 1.68 8.89 0.88
C LYS A 30 1.78 9.97 1.93
N ASN A 31 0.82 10.89 1.91
CA ASN A 31 0.67 11.88 2.96
C ASN A 31 -0.34 11.35 3.99
N LEU A 32 0.03 11.45 5.26
CA LEU A 32 -0.88 11.22 6.38
C LEU A 32 -0.59 12.28 7.45
N ASN A 33 -1.56 13.17 7.66
CA ASN A 33 -1.50 14.23 8.67
C ASN A 33 -0.21 15.10 8.60
N GLY A 34 0.23 15.45 7.39
CA GLY A 34 1.47 16.24 7.20
C GLY A 34 2.75 15.41 7.13
N THR A 35 2.72 14.16 7.60
CA THR A 35 3.84 13.23 7.45
C THR A 35 3.80 12.57 6.09
N ILE A 36 4.94 12.59 5.39
CA ILE A 36 5.11 12.00 4.06
C ILE A 36 5.90 10.71 4.18
N TYR A 37 5.29 9.62 3.76
CA TYR A 37 5.87 8.28 3.71
C TYR A 37 6.29 7.94 2.30
N CYS A 38 7.53 7.49 2.10
CA CYS A 38 8.08 7.16 0.79
C CYS A 38 8.81 5.81 0.82
N VAL A 39 8.54 4.95 -0.16
CA VAL A 39 9.29 3.70 -0.34
C VAL A 39 10.65 4.00 -1.01
N ILE A 40 11.72 3.44 -0.42
CA ILE A 40 13.08 3.54 -0.95
C ILE A 40 13.35 2.42 -1.96
N LEU A 41 13.97 2.75 -3.10
CA LEU A 41 14.37 1.74 -4.11
C LEU A 41 15.62 0.96 -3.73
N ASN A 42 16.63 1.65 -3.22
CA ASN A 42 17.95 1.07 -3.00
C ASN A 42 18.04 0.26 -1.69
N VAL A 43 17.01 0.34 -0.85
CA VAL A 43 16.89 -0.41 0.40
C VAL A 43 15.50 -1.06 0.41
N PRO A 44 15.39 -2.26 -0.18
CA PRO A 44 14.14 -3.01 -0.17
C PRO A 44 13.60 -3.15 1.25
N GLY A 45 12.27 -3.09 1.40
CA GLY A 45 11.63 -3.26 2.71
C GLY A 45 11.69 -2.07 3.64
N VAL A 46 12.12 -0.90 3.17
CA VAL A 46 12.22 0.29 4.00
C VAL A 46 11.37 1.42 3.45
N VAL A 47 10.66 2.06 4.37
CA VAL A 47 9.90 3.29 4.16
C VAL A 47 10.57 4.39 4.96
N VAL A 48 10.76 5.55 4.34
CA VAL A 48 11.14 6.75 5.08
C VAL A 48 9.92 7.63 5.30
N ALA A 49 9.82 8.18 6.50
CA ALA A 49 8.80 9.14 6.87
C ALA A 49 9.44 10.48 7.21
N HIS A 50 8.80 11.57 6.80
CA HIS A 50 9.21 12.92 7.17
C HIS A 50 7.99 13.76 7.51
N ASP A 51 7.98 14.33 8.71
CA ASP A 51 6.97 15.32 9.11
C ASP A 51 7.32 16.66 8.46
N PHE A 52 6.48 17.07 7.50
CA PHE A 52 6.69 18.31 6.76
C PHE A 52 6.67 19.55 7.65
N TYR A 53 5.91 19.53 8.74
CA TYR A 53 5.75 20.65 9.66
C TYR A 53 6.77 20.65 10.79
N SER A 54 7.65 19.65 10.84
CA SER A 54 8.75 19.61 11.79
C SER A 54 9.86 20.60 11.41
N GLU A 55 10.44 21.25 12.41
CA GLU A 55 11.67 22.05 12.29
C GLU A 55 12.90 21.18 11.95
N SER A 56 12.81 19.86 12.16
CA SER A 56 13.87 18.92 11.81
C SER A 56 13.78 18.51 10.34
N ASP A 57 14.95 18.32 9.70
CA ASP A 57 15.06 17.72 8.36
C ASP A 57 15.33 16.21 8.43
N GLN A 58 15.28 15.62 9.62
CA GLN A 58 15.50 14.19 9.79
C GLN A 58 14.34 13.37 9.21
N PHE A 59 14.70 12.15 8.78
CA PHE A 59 13.75 11.14 8.32
C PHE A 59 13.67 10.04 9.38
N MET A 60 12.46 9.57 9.63
CA MET A 60 12.21 8.34 10.38
C MET A 60 12.28 7.16 9.42
N VAL A 61 12.85 6.04 9.89
CA VAL A 61 13.02 4.83 9.10
C VAL A 61 12.06 3.77 9.63
N VAL A 62 11.12 3.35 8.79
CA VAL A 62 10.12 2.34 9.13
C VAL A 62 10.37 1.09 8.28
N HIS A 63 10.59 -0.04 8.94
CA HIS A 63 10.79 -1.33 8.27
C HIS A 63 9.45 -1.94 7.89
N LEU A 64 9.27 -2.35 6.63
CA LEU A 64 8.08 -3.04 6.16
C LEU A 64 7.99 -4.45 6.77
N PRO A 65 6.78 -4.92 7.09
CA PRO A 65 6.59 -6.27 7.60
C PRO A 65 6.87 -7.30 6.51
N GLU A 66 7.38 -8.46 6.92
CA GLU A 66 7.71 -9.60 6.04
C GLU A 66 8.63 -9.25 4.86
N HIS A 67 9.53 -8.29 5.05
CA HIS A 67 10.64 -8.09 4.15
C HIS A 67 11.80 -9.02 4.54
N SER A 68 11.77 -10.27 4.08
CA SER A 68 12.92 -11.15 4.25
C SER A 68 14.00 -10.78 3.24
N ASN A 69 15.25 -10.67 3.72
CA ASN A 69 16.45 -10.51 2.88
C ASN A 69 16.71 -11.72 1.95
N HIS A 70 15.88 -12.76 2.01
CA HIS A 70 15.87 -13.87 1.09
C HIS A 70 15.05 -13.54 -0.16
N SER A 71 15.56 -12.60 -0.96
CA SER A 71 15.36 -12.62 -2.40
C SER A 71 16.11 -13.83 -2.99
N SER A 72 15.76 -15.05 -2.58
CA SER A 72 16.05 -16.22 -3.40
C SER A 72 15.00 -16.23 -4.49
N SER A 73 15.39 -15.68 -5.65
CA SER A 73 15.13 -16.29 -6.95
C SER A 73 14.69 -17.75 -6.80
N ASN A 74 13.38 -17.98 -6.86
CA ASN A 74 12.68 -19.19 -7.34
C ASN A 74 11.34 -19.27 -6.62
N ASN A 75 10.29 -18.84 -7.31
CA ASN A 75 8.93 -19.40 -7.35
C ASN A 75 7.93 -18.29 -7.73
N ASN A 76 7.74 -18.06 -9.04
CA ASN A 76 6.51 -17.69 -9.78
C ASN A 76 5.37 -16.86 -9.15
N GLY A 77 5.58 -16.07 -8.10
CA GLY A 77 4.61 -15.11 -7.57
C GLY A 77 5.10 -13.68 -7.76
N VAL A 78 4.38 -12.87 -8.54
CA VAL A 78 4.59 -11.41 -8.53
C VAL A 78 4.14 -10.91 -7.16
N VAL A 79 5.11 -10.62 -6.29
CA VAL A 79 4.84 -10.04 -4.97
C VAL A 79 4.73 -8.52 -5.14
N ASN A 80 3.50 -8.01 -5.15
CA ASN A 80 3.24 -6.58 -5.20
C ASN A 80 2.82 -6.07 -3.82
N GLY A 81 3.74 -5.37 -3.16
CA GLY A 81 3.48 -4.61 -1.95
C GLY A 81 3.06 -3.17 -2.29
N VAL A 82 2.08 -2.62 -1.58
CA VAL A 82 1.64 -1.24 -1.76
C VAL A 82 1.41 -0.55 -0.41
N LEU A 83 1.84 0.71 -0.32
CA LEU A 83 1.49 1.60 0.79
C LEU A 83 0.23 2.40 0.42
N THR A 84 -0.67 2.55 1.38
CA THR A 84 -1.88 3.36 1.23
C THR A 84 -2.26 3.99 2.57
N THR A 85 -3.29 4.82 2.57
CA THR A 85 -3.86 5.41 3.79
C THR A 85 -5.33 5.06 3.89
N SER A 86 -5.79 4.73 5.10
CA SER A 86 -7.18 4.35 5.36
C SER A 86 -7.52 4.57 6.82
N GLY A 87 -8.68 5.16 7.10
CA GLY A 87 -9.17 5.38 8.47
C GLY A 87 -8.24 6.22 9.34
N GLY A 88 -7.42 7.09 8.73
CA GLY A 88 -6.42 7.88 9.44
C GLY A 88 -5.13 7.12 9.78
N PHE A 89 -4.90 5.95 9.20
CA PHE A 89 -3.69 5.15 9.39
C PHE A 89 -2.94 4.93 8.09
N LEU A 90 -1.62 4.72 8.21
CA LEU A 90 -0.81 4.18 7.13
C LEU A 90 -1.01 2.66 7.09
N MET A 91 -1.34 2.17 5.92
CA MET A 91 -1.57 0.75 5.67
C MET A 91 -0.54 0.24 4.67
N TYR A 92 -0.10 -0.99 4.87
CA TYR A 92 0.70 -1.74 3.92
C TYR A 92 -0.06 -2.99 3.52
N MET A 93 -0.12 -3.28 2.22
CA MET A 93 -0.77 -4.47 1.70
C MET A 93 0.18 -5.25 0.82
N LYS A 94 0.09 -6.57 0.88
CA LYS A 94 0.91 -7.47 0.06
C LYS A 94 0.02 -8.58 -0.45
N SER A 95 0.03 -8.81 -1.77
CA SER A 95 -0.54 -10.02 -2.34
C SER A 95 0.55 -11.06 -2.59
N LEU A 96 0.22 -12.31 -2.29
CA LEU A 96 0.98 -13.48 -2.67
C LEU A 96 0.13 -14.35 -3.58
N VAL A 97 0.47 -14.37 -4.87
CA VAL A 97 -0.20 -15.24 -5.85
C VAL A 97 0.32 -16.67 -5.65
N GLN A 98 -0.60 -17.60 -5.42
CA GLN A 98 -0.38 -19.04 -5.24
C GLN A 98 -1.15 -19.82 -6.31
N GLU A 99 -0.90 -21.13 -6.43
CA GLU A 99 -1.56 -21.99 -7.43
C GLU A 99 -3.09 -21.97 -7.34
N ARG A 100 -3.66 -21.77 -6.13
CA ARG A 100 -5.11 -21.80 -5.88
C ARG A 100 -5.76 -20.43 -5.72
N GLY A 101 -5.01 -19.34 -5.93
CA GLY A 101 -5.52 -17.98 -5.80
C GLY A 101 -4.51 -17.02 -5.19
N THR A 102 -4.99 -15.85 -4.77
CA THR A 102 -4.20 -14.79 -4.16
C THR A 102 -4.45 -14.75 -2.67
N VAL A 103 -3.40 -14.74 -1.86
CA VAL A 103 -3.49 -14.43 -0.42
C VAL A 103 -3.16 -12.96 -0.22
N LEU A 104 -4.11 -12.19 0.28
CA LEU A 104 -3.93 -10.78 0.63
C LEU A 104 -3.62 -10.64 2.12
N LYS A 105 -2.50 -10.00 2.45
CA LYS A 105 -2.17 -9.57 3.81
C LYS A 105 -2.20 -8.05 3.91
N VAL A 106 -2.71 -7.55 5.03
CA VAL A 106 -2.88 -6.12 5.30
C VAL A 106 -2.34 -5.82 6.69
N TRP A 107 -1.46 -4.82 6.78
CA TRP A 107 -0.90 -4.32 8.03
C TRP A 107 -1.22 -2.85 8.20
N ARG A 108 -1.36 -2.45 9.45
CA ARG A 108 -1.51 -1.07 9.92
C ARG A 108 -0.27 -0.64 10.68
N LEU A 109 0.22 0.55 10.41
CA LEU A 109 1.28 1.16 11.21
C LEU A 109 0.67 1.81 12.46
N ASN A 110 1.20 1.45 13.63
CA ASN A 110 0.86 2.05 14.91
C ASN A 110 1.72 3.29 15.20
N ASN A 111 1.32 4.05 16.21
CA ASN A 111 2.06 5.26 16.62
C ASN A 111 3.44 4.97 17.19
N ASP A 112 3.66 3.77 17.71
CA ASP A 112 4.96 3.28 18.19
C ASP A 112 5.83 2.69 17.06
N GLU A 113 5.46 2.97 15.80
CA GLU A 113 6.13 2.50 14.59
C GLU A 113 6.08 0.98 14.36
N SER A 114 5.31 0.26 15.18
CA SER A 114 5.08 -1.18 15.00
C SER A 114 4.00 -1.47 13.96
N TRP A 115 4.14 -2.58 13.23
CA TRP A 115 3.12 -3.06 12.31
C TRP A 115 2.17 -4.04 12.99
N GLN A 116 0.88 -3.74 12.95
CA GLN A 116 -0.18 -4.66 13.34
C GLN A 116 -0.76 -5.35 12.10
N LEU A 117 -0.74 -6.67 12.06
CA LEU A 117 -1.43 -7.45 11.02
C LEU A 117 -2.94 -7.40 11.27
N LEU A 118 -3.73 -7.00 10.26
CA LEU A 118 -5.19 -6.90 10.36
C LEU A 118 -5.92 -8.13 9.84
N CYS A 119 -5.27 -8.91 8.97
CA CYS A 119 -5.83 -10.12 8.36
C CYS A 119 -4.84 -11.28 8.58
N GLU A 120 -5.01 -12.00 9.69
CA GLU A 120 -4.03 -12.98 10.20
C GLU A 120 -3.89 -14.20 9.27
N ASN A 121 -5.00 -14.73 8.78
CA ASN A 121 -5.02 -15.88 7.88
C ASN A 121 -4.75 -15.51 6.41
N GLY A 122 -4.78 -14.21 6.10
CA GLY A 122 -4.76 -13.68 4.75
C GLY A 122 -6.02 -14.06 3.96
N LEU A 123 -6.58 -13.10 3.23
CA LEU A 123 -7.79 -13.39 2.47
C LEU A 123 -7.42 -14.18 1.21
N SER A 124 -7.93 -15.41 1.11
CA SER A 124 -7.73 -16.28 -0.05
C SER A 124 -8.77 -16.00 -1.13
N ILE A 125 -8.34 -15.34 -2.20
CA ILE A 125 -9.20 -14.93 -3.31
C ILE A 125 -8.88 -15.78 -4.54
N SER A 126 -9.88 -16.44 -5.12
CA SER A 126 -9.67 -17.20 -6.36
C SER A 126 -9.36 -16.27 -7.53
N GLY A 127 -8.17 -16.40 -8.11
CA GLY A 127 -7.65 -15.56 -9.19
C GLY A 127 -6.35 -14.85 -8.82
N SER A 128 -5.82 -14.06 -9.76
CA SER A 128 -4.59 -13.28 -9.59
C SER A 128 -4.91 -11.80 -9.41
N PHE A 129 -4.71 -11.29 -8.20
CA PHE A 129 -5.04 -9.93 -7.81
C PHE A 129 -3.83 -9.16 -7.28
N VAL A 130 -3.78 -7.88 -7.63
CA VAL A 130 -2.77 -6.94 -7.14
C VAL A 130 -3.44 -5.84 -6.32
N PRO A 131 -2.97 -5.58 -5.09
CA PRO A 131 -3.52 -4.52 -4.28
C PRO A 131 -3.17 -3.15 -4.87
N ILE A 132 -4.16 -2.25 -4.87
CA ILE A 132 -4.01 -0.89 -5.41
C ILE A 132 -4.13 0.14 -4.30
N ALA A 133 -5.22 0.10 -3.53
CA ALA A 133 -5.51 1.06 -2.47
C ALA A 133 -6.54 0.50 -1.49
N MET A 134 -6.69 1.16 -0.35
CA MET A 134 -7.83 0.96 0.55
C MET A 134 -8.76 2.15 0.47
N HIS A 135 -10.03 1.96 0.82
CA HIS A 135 -10.98 3.07 0.90
C HIS A 135 -10.54 4.04 2.02
N PRO A 136 -10.45 5.35 1.76
CA PRO A 136 -9.83 6.29 2.70
C PRO A 136 -10.54 6.37 4.07
N PHE A 137 -11.84 6.05 4.12
CA PHE A 137 -12.64 6.13 5.36
C PHE A 137 -13.11 4.77 5.88
N ASP A 138 -12.94 3.70 5.10
CA ASP A 138 -13.42 2.36 5.45
C ASP A 138 -12.25 1.39 5.37
N SER A 139 -11.66 1.08 6.52
CA SER A 139 -10.50 0.18 6.61
C SER A 139 -10.82 -1.27 6.29
N ASP A 140 -12.10 -1.63 6.11
CA ASP A 140 -12.45 -2.97 5.69
C ASP A 140 -12.47 -3.09 4.16
N THR A 141 -12.51 -1.99 3.41
CA THR A 141 -12.63 -2.02 1.94
C THR A 141 -11.28 -1.86 1.24
N VAL A 142 -10.88 -2.89 0.50
CA VAL A 142 -9.65 -2.94 -0.32
C VAL A 142 -10.00 -2.94 -1.81
N TYR A 143 -9.27 -2.17 -2.59
CA TYR A 143 -9.34 -2.18 -4.05
C TYR A 143 -8.21 -3.00 -4.65
N LEU A 144 -8.58 -3.96 -5.49
CA LEU A 144 -7.67 -4.90 -6.13
C LEU A 144 -7.81 -4.82 -7.64
N TRP A 145 -6.69 -5.01 -8.34
CA TRP A 145 -6.66 -5.13 -9.80
C TRP A 145 -6.62 -6.60 -10.19
N HIS A 146 -7.59 -7.06 -10.98
CA HIS A 146 -7.60 -8.42 -11.51
C HIS A 146 -6.64 -8.53 -12.70
N GLN A 147 -5.51 -9.23 -12.54
CA GLN A 147 -4.46 -9.29 -13.56
C GLN A 147 -4.75 -10.26 -14.71
N GLN A 148 -5.42 -11.37 -14.40
CA GLN A 148 -5.61 -12.49 -15.33
C GLN A 148 -7.02 -12.56 -15.94
N SER A 149 -7.90 -11.58 -15.66
CA SER A 149 -9.19 -11.51 -16.36
C SER A 149 -9.02 -10.96 -17.78
N PRO A 150 -9.86 -11.41 -18.74
CA PRO A 150 -9.89 -10.84 -20.10
C PRO A 150 -10.15 -9.34 -20.11
N SER A 151 -10.96 -8.85 -19.16
CA SER A 151 -11.40 -7.46 -19.04
C SER A 151 -10.48 -6.58 -18.20
N ARG A 152 -9.48 -7.14 -17.48
CA ARG A 152 -8.56 -6.45 -16.56
C ARG A 152 -9.17 -5.24 -15.87
N HIS A 153 -9.81 -5.47 -14.74
CA HIS A 153 -10.63 -4.45 -14.09
C HIS A 153 -10.37 -4.36 -12.60
N LEU A 154 -10.85 -3.27 -12.01
CA LEU A 154 -10.84 -3.04 -10.58
C LEU A 154 -11.98 -3.82 -9.91
N VAL A 155 -11.67 -4.46 -8.80
CA VAL A 155 -12.64 -5.10 -7.91
C VAL A 155 -12.46 -4.55 -6.51
N SER A 156 -13.51 -4.63 -5.70
CA SER A 156 -13.43 -4.29 -4.27
C SER A 156 -13.60 -5.52 -3.42
N CYS A 157 -12.92 -5.54 -2.28
CA CYS A 157 -12.94 -6.63 -1.36
C CYS A 157 -13.18 -6.11 0.05
N ASN A 158 -14.11 -6.71 0.78
CA ASN A 158 -14.32 -6.40 2.19
C ASN A 158 -13.54 -7.41 3.06
N LEU A 159 -12.61 -6.92 3.88
CA LEU A 159 -11.75 -7.72 4.76
C LEU A 159 -12.51 -8.34 5.92
N ARG A 160 -13.57 -7.70 6.41
CA ARG A 160 -14.36 -8.17 7.55
C ARG A 160 -15.32 -9.29 7.16
N THR A 161 -15.97 -9.17 6.01
CA THR A 161 -16.91 -10.18 5.50
C THR A 161 -16.24 -11.18 4.55
N GLU A 162 -14.98 -10.94 4.18
CA GLU A 162 -14.22 -11.77 3.25
C GLU A 162 -14.87 -11.87 1.85
N THR A 163 -15.65 -10.85 1.46
CA THR A 163 -16.41 -10.86 0.21
C THR A 163 -15.74 -10.04 -0.89
N LEU A 164 -15.58 -10.65 -2.06
CA LEU A 164 -15.14 -9.98 -3.28
C LEU A 164 -16.35 -9.51 -4.09
N ILE A 165 -16.40 -8.22 -4.40
CA ILE A 165 -17.37 -7.61 -5.31
C ILE A 165 -16.68 -7.40 -6.65
N ASP A 166 -17.11 -8.16 -7.64
CA ASP A 166 -16.63 -8.07 -9.02
C ASP A 166 -17.74 -7.49 -9.91
N PRO A 167 -17.69 -6.20 -10.25
CA PRO A 167 -18.73 -5.57 -11.06
C PRO A 167 -18.84 -6.21 -12.45
N ALA A 168 -17.78 -6.81 -13.00
CA ALA A 168 -17.83 -7.46 -14.31
C ALA A 168 -18.63 -8.78 -14.29
N ARG A 169 -18.73 -9.45 -13.13
CA ARG A 169 -19.55 -10.66 -12.99
C ARG A 169 -21.05 -10.38 -13.04
N GLU A 170 -21.48 -9.20 -12.59
CA GLU A 170 -22.89 -8.81 -12.59
C GLU A 170 -23.41 -8.58 -14.02
N TYR A 171 -22.56 -8.18 -14.97
CA TYR A 171 -22.94 -7.95 -16.37
C TYR A 171 -23.01 -9.22 -17.24
N HIS A 172 -22.52 -10.37 -16.76
CA HIS A 172 -22.62 -11.63 -17.51
C HIS A 172 -23.92 -12.42 -17.23
N GLY A 173 -24.82 -11.85 -16.42
CA GLY A 173 -26.20 -12.33 -16.27
C GLY A 173 -27.14 -11.70 -17.30
N GLY A 174 -27.17 -12.25 -18.51
CA GLY A 174 -28.28 -12.11 -19.45
C GLY A 174 -28.11 -11.11 -20.59
N PHE A 175 -28.00 -11.64 -21.81
CA PHE A 175 -28.90 -11.39 -22.94
C PHE A 175 -29.13 -12.71 -23.68
#